data_AF-A0A6M1Z804-F1
#
_entry.id   AF-A0A6M1Z804-F1
#
_cell.length_a   1.000
_cell.length_b   1.000
_cell.length_c   1.000
_cell.angle_alpha   90.00
_cell.angle_beta   90.00
_cell.angle_gamma   90.00
#
_symmetry.space_group_name_H-M   'P 1'
#
loop_
_entity.id
_entity.type
_entity.pdbx_description
1 polymer ?
#
loop_
_entity_poly.entity_id
_entity_poly.type
_entity_poly.pdbx_seq_one_letter_code
_entity_poly.pdbx_strand_id
1 'polypeptide(L)'
;METTPHFIYSLFFLILFLIGVFSLTAFNVLILKLGKFQTKETLKSLVFLWKNFLLNGSWEKFYILVSVTKHLLYLLYAISAFFFLLMIFPTVEIKHSSYIFLFALIIVFFFLVLDFFVRLITRNSGRKALKFLAFISSLYILVFLVFTSIFWTLSIYILKRFKKEDEKKKPIVV
;
A
#
# COMPACT_ATOMS: atom_id res chain seq x y z
N MET A 1 4.46 34.57 10.89
CA MET A 1 3.77 34.40 9.58
C MET A 1 4.53 33.36 8.74
N GLU A 2 4.90 32.22 9.33
CA GLU A 2 5.75 31.17 8.72
C GLU A 2 5.03 29.79 8.66
N THR A 3 3.79 29.71 9.13
CA THR A 3 3.04 28.45 9.25
C THR A 3 2.28 28.05 7.98
N THR A 4 2.04 29.01 7.07
CA THR A 4 1.34 28.79 5.80
C THR A 4 2.04 27.81 4.85
N PRO A 5 3.37 27.85 4.62
CA PRO A 5 4.03 26.87 3.76
C PRO A 5 3.96 25.45 4.33
N HIS A 6 4.19 25.29 5.64
CA HIS A 6 4.14 23.98 6.28
C HIS A 6 2.74 23.37 6.29
N PHE A 7 1.70 24.19 6.43
CA PHE A 7 0.31 23.76 6.24
C PHE A 7 0.05 23.23 4.83
N ILE A 8 0.51 23.96 3.80
CA ILE A 8 0.36 23.55 2.39
C ILE A 8 1.11 22.23 2.12
N TYR A 9 2.35 22.09 2.61
CA TYR A 9 3.11 20.86 2.41
C TYR A 9 2.49 19.66 3.12
N SER A 10 2.02 19.82 4.36
CA SER A 10 1.37 18.73 5.10
C SER A 10 0.07 18.29 4.42
N LEU A 11 -0.74 19.23 3.94
CA LEU A 11 -1.93 18.92 3.14
C LEU A 11 -1.56 18.18 1.84
N PHE A 12 -0.54 18.66 1.12
CA PHE A 12 -0.07 18.05 -0.11
C PHE A 12 0.38 16.60 0.12
N PHE A 13 1.22 16.34 1.13
CA PHE A 13 1.66 14.99 1.48
C PHE A 13 0.50 14.09 1.91
N LEU A 14 -0.44 14.63 2.69
CA LEU A 14 -1.63 13.89 3.12
C LEU A 14 -2.45 13.41 1.92
N ILE A 15 -2.73 14.30 0.97
CA ILE A 15 -3.48 13.97 -0.26
C ILE A 15 -2.67 13.01 -1.14
N LEU A 16 -1.38 13.24 -1.31
CA LEU A 16 -0.48 12.38 -2.09
C LEU A 16 -0.49 10.94 -1.55
N PHE A 17 -0.32 10.77 -0.23
CA PHE A 17 -0.35 9.44 0.37
C PHE A 17 -1.74 8.80 0.32
N LEU A 18 -2.81 9.58 0.49
CA LEU A 18 -4.18 9.08 0.36
C LEU A 18 -4.46 8.53 -1.05
N ILE A 19 -4.05 9.25 -2.09
CA ILE A 19 -4.17 8.81 -3.49
C ILE A 19 -3.36 7.52 -3.70
N GLY A 20 -2.13 7.47 -3.20
CA GLY A 20 -1.27 6.28 -3.30
C GLY A 20 -1.89 5.06 -2.64
N VAL A 21 -2.38 5.23 -1.41
CA VAL A 21 -3.09 4.21 -0.64
C VAL A 21 -4.29 3.65 -1.41
N PHE A 22 -5.18 4.52 -1.90
CA PHE A 22 -6.39 4.09 -2.59
C PHE A 22 -6.07 3.44 -3.93
N SER A 23 -5.09 3.96 -4.65
CA SER A 23 -4.63 3.37 -5.92
C SER A 23 -4.10 1.96 -5.72
N LEU A 24 -3.24 1.74 -4.72
CA LEU A 24 -2.69 0.41 -4.41
C LEU A 24 -3.74 -0.54 -3.81
N THR A 25 -4.69 -0.02 -3.04
CA THR A 25 -5.82 -0.82 -2.54
C THR A 25 -6.69 -1.30 -3.68
N ALA A 26 -7.08 -0.40 -4.59
CA ALA A 26 -7.82 -0.73 -5.79
C ALA A 26 -7.05 -1.74 -6.67
N PHE A 27 -5.76 -1.49 -6.89
CA PHE A 27 -4.90 -2.40 -7.65
C PHE A 27 -4.85 -3.80 -7.02
N ASN A 28 -4.67 -3.89 -5.69
CA ASN A 28 -4.66 -5.15 -4.97
C ASN A 28 -6.00 -5.91 -5.08
N VAL A 29 -7.13 -5.21 -4.98
CA VAL A 29 -8.47 -5.80 -5.18
C VAL A 29 -8.60 -6.38 -6.59
N LEU A 30 -8.16 -5.65 -7.62
CA LEU A 30 -8.25 -6.13 -9.00
C LEU A 30 -7.33 -7.31 -9.28
N ILE A 31 -6.13 -7.32 -8.72
CA ILE A 31 -5.20 -8.45 -8.82
C ILE A 31 -5.84 -9.71 -8.25
N LEU A 32 -6.45 -9.61 -7.05
CA LEU A 32 -7.11 -10.74 -6.40
C LEU A 32 -8.35 -11.19 -7.18
N LYS A 33 -9.16 -10.25 -7.69
CA LYS A 33 -10.37 -10.55 -8.45
C LYS A 33 -10.07 -11.24 -9.78
N LEU A 34 -9.12 -10.72 -10.56
CA LEU A 34 -8.80 -11.22 -11.91
C LEU A 34 -7.93 -12.48 -11.86
N GLY A 35 -7.18 -12.68 -10.77
CA GLY A 35 -6.31 -13.82 -10.58
C GLY A 35 -5.01 -13.75 -11.41
N LYS A 36 -4.09 -14.66 -11.08
CA LYS A 36 -2.71 -14.68 -11.60
C LYS A 36 -2.60 -14.61 -13.11
N PHE A 37 -3.38 -15.43 -13.83
CA PHE A 37 -3.25 -15.56 -15.28
C PHE A 37 -3.71 -14.31 -16.01
N GLN A 38 -4.92 -13.82 -15.72
CA GLN A 38 -5.47 -12.64 -16.39
C GLN A 38 -4.69 -11.37 -16.03
N THR A 39 -4.22 -11.24 -14.78
CA THR A 39 -3.38 -10.12 -14.39
C THR A 39 -2.04 -10.13 -15.13
N LYS A 40 -1.37 -11.30 -15.24
CA LYS A 40 -0.11 -11.40 -16.00
C LYS A 40 -0.30 -11.04 -17.46
N GLU A 41 -1.36 -11.54 -18.11
CA GLU A 41 -1.67 -11.22 -19.50
C GLU A 41 -1.93 -9.72 -19.70
N THR A 42 -2.75 -9.13 -18.82
CA THR A 42 -3.12 -7.71 -18.92
C THR A 42 -1.94 -6.78 -18.65
N LEU A 43 -1.03 -7.15 -17.75
CA LEU A 43 0.15 -6.37 -17.39
C LEU A 43 1.34 -6.63 -18.31
N LYS A 44 1.35 -7.72 -19.09
CA LYS A 44 2.42 -8.00 -20.07
C LYS A 44 2.56 -6.89 -21.10
N SER A 45 1.46 -6.21 -21.43
CA SER A 45 1.44 -5.10 -22.38
C SER A 45 1.83 -3.74 -21.77
N LEU A 46 2.14 -3.66 -20.48
CA LEU A 46 2.32 -2.40 -19.76
C LEU A 46 3.66 -2.33 -19.03
N VAL A 47 4.25 -1.12 -19.06
CA VAL A 47 5.36 -0.55 -18.28
C VAL A 47 6.53 -1.49 -17.93
N PHE A 48 7.74 -1.03 -18.23
CA PHE A 48 9.02 -1.71 -18.00
C PHE A 48 9.19 -2.33 -16.59
N LEU A 49 8.73 -1.64 -15.54
CA LEU A 49 8.79 -2.13 -14.15
C LEU A 49 8.04 -3.44 -13.95
N TRP A 50 6.79 -3.51 -14.43
CA TRP A 50 5.96 -4.70 -14.24
C TRP A 50 6.45 -5.86 -15.08
N LYS A 51 6.97 -5.59 -16.27
CA LYS A 51 7.58 -6.61 -17.13
C LYS A 51 8.71 -7.35 -16.40
N ASN A 52 9.63 -6.64 -15.75
CA ASN A 52 10.73 -7.27 -15.03
C ASN A 52 10.29 -8.01 -13.76
N PHE A 53 9.38 -7.42 -12.97
CA PHE A 53 8.90 -8.05 -11.73
C PHE A 53 7.95 -9.24 -11.96
N LEU A 54 7.12 -9.24 -13.00
CA LEU A 54 6.14 -10.31 -13.29
C LEU A 54 6.67 -11.43 -14.19
N LEU A 55 7.61 -11.13 -15.10
CA LEU A 55 8.17 -12.15 -16.01
C LEU A 55 9.30 -12.95 -15.34
N ASN A 56 10.16 -12.30 -14.55
CA ASN A 56 11.31 -12.96 -13.92
C ASN A 56 11.06 -13.32 -12.45
N GLY A 57 10.03 -12.76 -11.82
CA GLY A 57 9.67 -12.98 -10.43
C GLY A 57 8.59 -14.04 -10.21
N SER A 58 8.51 -14.56 -8.98
CA SER A 58 7.40 -15.40 -8.56
C SER A 58 6.17 -14.52 -8.24
N TRP A 59 4.98 -15.06 -8.44
CA TRP A 59 3.73 -14.33 -8.26
C TRP A 59 3.55 -13.84 -6.82
N GLU A 60 4.02 -14.63 -5.86
CA GLU A 60 3.98 -14.34 -4.44
C GLU A 60 4.82 -13.11 -4.13
N LYS A 61 6.00 -12.99 -4.73
CA LYS A 61 6.88 -11.83 -4.54
C LYS A 61 6.24 -10.53 -5.05
N PHE A 62 5.61 -10.58 -6.22
CA PHE A 62 4.85 -9.45 -6.77
C PHE A 62 3.72 -9.02 -5.82
N TYR A 63 2.96 -9.98 -5.30
CA TYR A 63 1.89 -9.70 -4.35
C TYR A 63 2.41 -9.09 -3.04
N ILE A 64 3.50 -9.64 -2.50
CA ILE A 64 4.15 -9.11 -1.30
C ILE A 64 4.61 -7.68 -1.52
N LEU A 65 5.23 -7.37 -2.67
CA LEU A 65 5.67 -6.01 -2.99
C LEU A 65 4.51 -5.02 -2.96
N VAL A 66 3.44 -5.30 -3.71
CA VAL A 66 2.24 -4.45 -3.75
C VAL A 66 1.64 -4.29 -2.35
N SER A 67 1.54 -5.38 -1.59
CA SER A 67 1.00 -5.37 -0.25
C SER A 67 1.86 -4.54 0.71
N VAL A 68 3.17 -4.73 0.74
CA VAL A 68 4.10 -4.00 1.62
C VAL A 68 4.07 -2.50 1.30
N THR A 69 4.14 -2.12 0.02
CA THR A 69 4.09 -0.71 -0.38
C THR A 69 2.78 -0.06 0.09
N LYS A 70 1.66 -0.76 -0.03
CA LYS A 70 0.36 -0.28 0.46
C LYS A 70 0.38 -0.02 1.97
N HIS A 71 0.94 -0.94 2.77
CA HIS A 71 1.00 -0.75 4.22
C HIS A 71 1.99 0.34 4.63
N LEU A 72 3.10 0.50 3.90
CA LEU A 72 4.01 1.62 4.11
C LEU A 72 3.31 2.96 3.85
N LEU A 73 2.48 3.04 2.81
CA LEU A 73 1.68 4.21 2.52
C LEU A 73 0.56 4.46 3.53
N TYR A 74 -0.06 3.41 4.10
CA TYR A 74 -0.98 3.56 5.23
C TYR A 74 -0.28 4.23 6.43
N LEU A 75 0.95 3.81 6.74
CA LEU A 75 1.74 4.38 7.84
C LEU A 75 2.09 5.85 7.55
N LEU A 76 2.57 6.16 6.35
CA LEU A 76 2.92 7.53 5.95
C LEU A 76 1.69 8.44 5.95
N TYR A 77 0.56 7.95 5.46
CA TYR A 77 -0.71 8.68 5.52
C TYR A 77 -1.09 8.98 6.97
N ALA A 78 -1.02 8.00 7.88
CA ALA A 78 -1.33 8.21 9.29
C ALA A 78 -0.42 9.27 9.91
N ILE A 79 0.89 9.19 9.68
CA ILE A 79 1.87 10.17 10.15
C ILE A 79 1.52 11.57 9.61
N SER A 80 1.28 11.71 8.30
CA SER A 80 0.90 12.98 7.69
C SER A 80 -0.43 13.52 8.20
N ALA A 81 -1.42 12.67 8.47
CA ALA A 81 -2.70 13.06 9.04
C ALA A 81 -2.54 13.61 10.47
N PHE A 82 -1.69 12.98 11.29
CA PHE A 82 -1.35 13.49 12.62
C PHE A 82 -0.62 14.83 12.54
N PHE A 83 0.38 14.96 11.67
CA PHE A 83 1.08 16.24 11.47
C PHE A 83 0.14 17.36 11.00
N PHE A 84 -0.75 17.06 10.05
CA PHE A 84 -1.74 18.03 9.56
C PHE A 84 -2.71 18.45 10.67
N LEU A 85 -3.16 17.51 11.51
CA LEU A 85 -4.02 17.80 12.65
C LEU A 85 -3.36 18.73 13.66
N LEU A 86 -2.09 18.47 14.01
CA LEU A 86 -1.31 19.32 14.92
C LEU A 86 -1.15 20.75 14.38
N MET A 87 -1.11 20.91 13.05
CA MET A 87 -1.01 22.22 12.42
C MET A 87 -2.33 23.01 12.39
N ILE A 88 -3.48 22.32 12.27
CA ILE A 88 -4.80 22.97 12.35
C ILE A 88 -5.12 23.39 13.78
N PHE A 89 -4.77 22.54 14.75
CA PHE A 89 -5.09 22.76 16.16
C PHE A 89 -3.82 22.84 17.01
N PRO A 90 -2.99 23.90 16.85
CA PRO A 90 -1.73 24.02 17.56
C PRO A 90 -1.93 24.15 19.08
N THR A 91 -3.09 24.66 19.51
CA THR A 91 -3.49 24.82 20.92
C THR A 91 -4.06 23.55 21.56
N VAL A 92 -4.23 22.46 20.80
CA VAL A 92 -4.40 21.11 21.37
C VAL A 92 -3.01 20.64 21.83
N GLU A 93 -2.39 21.44 22.69
CA GLU A 93 -1.23 21.03 23.44
C GLU A 93 -1.68 19.90 24.36
N ILE A 94 -0.99 18.77 24.26
CA ILE A 94 -0.72 17.62 25.17
C ILE A 94 -1.56 17.48 26.48
N LYS A 95 -2.05 18.56 27.10
CA LYS A 95 -2.94 18.59 28.27
C LYS A 95 -4.30 17.90 28.06
N HIS A 96 -4.81 17.81 26.84
CA HIS A 96 -6.07 17.12 26.56
C HIS A 96 -5.87 15.94 25.60
N SER A 97 -5.16 14.92 26.09
CA SER A 97 -4.92 13.65 25.37
C SER A 97 -6.20 12.99 24.83
N SER A 98 -7.34 13.21 25.49
CA SER A 98 -8.66 12.73 25.07
C SER A 98 -9.11 13.29 23.71
N TYR A 99 -8.83 14.56 23.40
CA TYR A 99 -9.21 15.14 22.10
C TYR A 99 -8.33 14.59 20.97
N ILE A 100 -7.03 14.42 21.20
CA ILE A 100 -6.11 13.82 20.21
C ILE A 100 -6.57 12.40 19.87
N PHE A 101 -6.94 11.61 20.89
CA PHE A 101 -7.47 10.28 20.70
C PHE A 101 -8.78 10.27 19.91
N LEU A 102 -9.70 11.18 20.23
CA LEU A 102 -10.99 11.30 19.54
C LEU A 102 -10.80 11.70 18.07
N PHE A 103 -9.91 12.66 17.78
CA PHE A 103 -9.57 13.04 16.40
C PHE A 103 -8.90 11.90 15.63
N ALA A 104 -7.97 11.18 16.25
CA ALA A 104 -7.36 10.00 15.64
C ALA A 104 -8.41 8.94 15.29
N LEU A 105 -9.37 8.68 16.19
CA LEU A 105 -10.45 7.73 15.98
C LEU A 105 -11.36 8.17 14.82
N ILE A 106 -11.68 9.46 14.72
CA ILE A 106 -12.44 10.02 13.59
C ILE A 106 -11.67 9.85 12.28
N ILE A 107 -10.38 10.18 12.24
CA ILE A 107 -9.54 10.02 11.03
C ILE A 107 -9.52 8.56 10.60
N VAL A 108 -9.27 7.63 11.52
CA VAL A 108 -9.26 6.19 11.24
C VAL A 108 -10.62 5.73 10.75
N PHE A 109 -11.72 6.19 11.38
CA PHE A 109 -13.07 5.83 10.95
C PHE A 109 -13.37 6.30 9.52
N PHE A 110 -13.14 7.58 9.21
CA PHE A 110 -13.33 8.10 7.85
C PHE A 110 -12.45 7.39 6.84
N PHE A 111 -11.20 7.13 7.21
CA PHE A 111 -10.27 6.41 6.37
C PHE A 111 -10.75 4.98 6.06
N LEU A 112 -11.24 4.25 7.06
CA LEU A 112 -11.81 2.90 6.87
C LEU A 112 -13.06 2.92 5.99
N VAL A 113 -13.93 3.91 6.17
CA VAL A 113 -15.13 4.09 5.34
C VAL A 113 -14.73 4.34 3.89
N LEU A 114 -13.78 5.25 3.64
CA LEU A 114 -13.29 5.51 2.28
C LEU A 114 -12.58 4.30 1.67
N ASP A 115 -11.74 3.59 2.43
CA ASP A 115 -11.06 2.36 1.99
C ASP A 115 -12.10 1.29 1.60
N PHE A 116 -13.18 1.16 2.37
CA PHE A 116 -14.31 0.28 2.03
C PHE A 116 -14.97 0.68 0.71
N PHE A 117 -15.28 1.97 0.50
CA PHE A 117 -15.85 2.43 -0.76
C PHE A 117 -14.92 2.20 -1.95
N VAL A 118 -13.62 2.44 -1.80
CA VAL A 118 -12.63 2.17 -2.85
C VAL A 118 -12.65 0.69 -3.21
N ARG A 119 -12.67 -0.22 -2.23
CA ARG A 119 -12.76 -1.66 -2.50
C ARG A 119 -14.06 -2.03 -3.20
N LEU A 120 -15.19 -1.46 -2.77
CA LEU A 120 -16.51 -1.72 -3.33
C LEU A 120 -16.59 -1.29 -4.80
N ILE A 121 -16.22 -0.05 -5.10
CA ILE A 121 -16.20 0.51 -6.47
C ILE A 121 -15.24 -0.29 -7.35
N THR A 122 -14.07 -0.62 -6.81
CA THR A 122 -13.06 -1.36 -7.57
C THR A 122 -13.49 -2.79 -7.85
N ARG A 123 -14.30 -3.41 -6.98
CA ARG A 123 -14.81 -4.77 -7.21
C ARG A 123 -15.64 -4.87 -8.49
N ASN A 124 -16.32 -3.80 -8.91
CA ASN A 124 -17.07 -3.78 -10.17
C ASN A 124 -16.20 -3.42 -11.39
N SER A 125 -14.96 -3.01 -11.16
CA SER A 125 -14.04 -2.61 -12.23
C SER A 125 -13.42 -3.80 -12.97
N GLY A 126 -13.00 -3.55 -14.21
CA GLY A 126 -12.47 -4.56 -15.14
C GLY A 126 -11.00 -4.36 -15.52
N ARG A 127 -10.57 -4.99 -16.62
CA ARG A 127 -9.18 -4.99 -17.09
C ARG A 127 -8.62 -3.60 -17.40
N LYS A 128 -9.45 -2.68 -17.93
CA LYS A 128 -9.04 -1.29 -18.22
C LYS A 128 -8.62 -0.53 -16.95
N ALA A 129 -9.37 -0.71 -15.86
CA ALA A 129 -9.02 -0.11 -14.57
C ALA A 129 -7.72 -0.69 -14.02
N LEU A 130 -7.48 -2.00 -14.18
CA LEU A 130 -6.21 -2.63 -13.79
C LEU A 130 -5.03 -1.97 -14.53
N LYS A 131 -5.17 -1.70 -15.83
CA LYS A 131 -4.13 -1.06 -16.64
C LYS A 131 -3.76 0.34 -16.12
N PHE A 132 -4.78 1.16 -15.85
CA PHE A 132 -4.60 2.51 -15.33
C PHE A 132 -4.00 2.51 -13.92
N LEU A 133 -4.55 1.68 -13.02
CA LEU A 133 -4.06 1.55 -11.65
C LEU A 133 -2.66 0.96 -11.58
N ALA A 134 -2.28 0.09 -12.53
CA ALA A 134 -0.93 -0.42 -12.62
C ALA A 134 0.09 0.68 -12.91
N PHE A 135 -0.25 1.64 -13.78
CA PHE A 135 0.62 2.77 -14.05
C PHE A 135 0.84 3.61 -12.79
N ILE A 136 -0.25 4.01 -12.12
CA ILE A 136 -0.16 4.81 -10.88
C ILE A 136 0.59 4.04 -9.79
N SER A 137 0.22 2.78 -9.56
CA SER A 137 0.86 1.94 -8.53
C SER A 137 2.35 1.73 -8.79
N SER A 138 2.77 1.68 -10.06
CA SER A 138 4.19 1.54 -10.41
C SER A 138 5.02 2.75 -9.98
N LEU A 139 4.46 3.95 -10.05
CA LEU A 139 5.13 5.18 -9.62
C LEU A 139 5.36 5.14 -8.11
N TYR A 140 4.34 4.81 -7.33
CA TYR A 140 4.48 4.67 -5.88
C TYR A 140 5.46 3.57 -5.50
N ILE A 141 5.40 2.41 -6.14
CA ILE A 141 6.34 1.31 -5.87
C ILE A 141 7.77 1.70 -6.22
N LEU A 142 7.99 2.47 -7.29
CA LEU A 142 9.33 2.95 -7.65
C LEU A 142 9.87 3.94 -6.62
N VAL A 143 9.06 4.89 -6.16
CA VAL A 143 9.45 5.85 -5.11
C VAL A 143 9.81 5.13 -3.81
N PHE A 144 9.04 4.10 -3.44
CA PHE A 144 9.27 3.31 -2.23
C PHE A 144 10.09 2.04 -2.47
N LEU A 145 10.79 1.92 -3.60
CA LEU A 145 11.47 0.68 -3.97
C LEU A 145 12.59 0.32 -2.99
N VAL A 146 13.33 1.33 -2.53
CA VAL A 146 14.40 1.14 -1.53
C VAL A 146 13.84 0.55 -0.25
N PHE A 147 12.78 1.14 0.30
CA PHE A 147 12.14 0.67 1.53
C PHE A 147 11.51 -0.71 1.35
N THR A 148 10.81 -0.92 0.24
CA THR A 148 10.12 -2.18 -0.04
C THR A 148 11.09 -3.31 -0.36
N SER A 149 12.29 -3.02 -0.89
CA SER A 149 13.33 -4.03 -1.16
C SER A 149 13.91 -4.67 0.11
N ILE A 150 13.98 -3.90 1.21
CA ILE A 150 14.40 -4.41 2.53
C ILE A 150 13.38 -5.43 3.04
N PHE A 151 12.09 -5.05 3.07
CA PHE A 151 11.01 -5.95 3.48
C PHE A 151 10.85 -7.15 2.54
N TRP A 152 11.09 -6.95 1.25
CA TRP A 152 11.12 -8.01 0.26
C TRP A 152 12.21 -9.05 0.60
N THR A 153 13.43 -8.59 0.89
CA THR A 153 14.54 -9.48 1.25
C THR A 153 14.23 -10.26 2.52
N LEU A 154 13.63 -9.60 3.52
CA LEU A 154 13.18 -10.23 4.75
C LEU A 154 12.11 -11.30 4.49
N SER A 155 11.13 -11.00 3.63
CA SER A 155 10.03 -11.92 3.30
C SER A 155 10.53 -13.20 2.62
N ILE A 156 11.52 -13.08 1.71
CA ILE A 156 12.14 -14.23 1.04
C ILE A 156 12.93 -15.07 2.04
N TYR A 157 13.64 -14.43 2.97
CA TYR A 157 14.39 -15.13 4.00
C TYR A 157 13.47 -15.97 4.89
N ILE A 158 12.35 -15.38 5.33
CA ILE A 158 11.33 -16.07 6.12
C ILE A 158 10.71 -17.23 5.34
N LEU A 159 10.32 -17.01 4.08
CA LEU A 159 9.70 -18.04 3.25
C LEU A 159 10.64 -19.23 2.99
N LYS A 160 11.94 -18.96 2.77
CA LYS A 160 12.97 -20.00 2.61
C LYS A 160 13.16 -20.81 3.89
N ARG A 161 13.05 -20.16 5.07
CA ARG A 161 13.18 -20.83 6.37
C ARG A 161 12.02 -21.80 6.61
N PHE A 162 10.78 -21.36 6.38
CA PHE A 162 9.59 -22.21 6.51
C PHE A 162 9.60 -23.40 5.54
N LYS A 163 9.97 -23.17 4.27
CA LYS A 163 10.02 -24.25 3.28
C LYS A 163 11.02 -25.36 3.65
N LYS A 164 12.17 -24.99 4.23
CA LYS A 164 13.16 -25.97 4.76
C LYS A 164 12.63 -26.76 5.95
N GLU A 165 11.72 -26.18 6.73
CA GLU A 165 11.12 -26.83 7.89
C GLU A 165 10.06 -27.86 7.49
N ASP A 166 9.27 -27.55 6.45
CA ASP A 166 8.28 -28.48 5.89
C ASP A 166 8.94 -29.65 5.13
N GLU A 167 10.05 -29.41 4.42
CA GLU A 167 10.80 -30.49 3.77
C GLU A 167 11.44 -31.46 4.77
N LYS A 168 11.82 -31.00 5.96
CA LYS A 168 12.31 -31.86 7.05
C LYS A 168 11.22 -32.67 7.76
N LYS A 169 9.95 -32.27 7.63
CA LYS A 169 8.80 -32.91 8.29
C LYS A 169 8.06 -33.93 7.41
N LYS A 170 8.46 -34.12 6.15
CA LYS A 170 7.88 -35.19 5.33
C LYS A 170 8.30 -36.55 5.90
N PRO A 171 7.37 -37.43 6.30
CA PRO A 171 7.73 -38.78 6.68
C PRO A 171 8.38 -39.46 5.47
N ILE A 172 9.50 -40.13 5.73
CA ILE A 172 10.12 -41.05 4.77
C ILE A 172 9.06 -42.13 4.54
N VAL A 173 8.42 -42.10 3.37
CA VAL A 173 7.59 -43.22 2.92
C VAL A 173 8.59 -44.32 2.58
N VAL A 174 8.81 -45.21 3.56
CA VAL A 174 9.49 -46.50 3.38
C VAL A 174 8.46 -47.49 2.85
#